data_AF-A0A067RDI6-F1
#
_entry.id   AF-A0A067RDI6-F1
#
_cell.length_a   1.000
_cell.length_b   1.000
_cell.length_c   1.000
_cell.angle_alpha   90.00
_cell.angle_beta   90.00
_cell.angle_gamma   90.00
#
_symmetry.space_group_name_H-M   'P 1'
#
loop_
_entity.id
_entity.type
_entity.pdbx_description
1 polymer ?
#
loop_
_entity_poly.entity_id
_entity_poly.type
_entity_poly.pdbx_seq_one_letter_code
_entity_poly.pdbx_strand_id
1 'polypeptide(L)'
;EVRRRLNSGNACYFSVQNILSSRLISRKLKIKVYKTLREEHRLQVFENRVSRMIFGPKREDDGTWRKLHNNLYSSSPSIVRVIESRRMRWAGHVARMDGTRGVHRVLVGKPEGKRPLGRSRRRWEDNVRRDLWEIGVEGDRILLAQERVRWRTLVNSVMNLRVR
;
A
#
# COMPACT_ATOMS: atom_id res chain seq x y z
N GLU A 1 7.71 14.95 -11.25
CA GLU A 1 6.69 13.88 -11.39
C GLU A 1 5.95 13.52 -10.10
N VAL A 2 6.60 13.06 -9.03
CA VAL A 2 5.92 12.67 -7.77
C VAL A 2 5.08 13.80 -7.17
N ARG A 3 5.63 15.02 -7.06
CA ARG A 3 4.89 16.21 -6.56
C ARG A 3 3.67 16.56 -7.42
N ARG A 4 3.76 16.37 -8.74
CA ARG A 4 2.66 16.59 -9.69
C ARG A 4 1.53 15.58 -9.45
N ARG A 5 1.87 14.30 -9.30
CA ARG A 5 0.92 13.23 -8.95
C ARG A 5 0.26 13.46 -7.58
N LEU A 6 1.02 13.93 -6.59
CA LEU A 6 0.48 14.29 -5.29
C LEU A 6 -0.51 15.46 -5.37
N ASN A 7 -0.20 16.48 -6.19
CA ASN A 7 -1.09 17.61 -6.38
C ASN A 7 -2.37 17.21 -7.12
N SER A 8 -2.26 16.34 -8.14
CA SER A 8 -3.43 15.78 -8.83
C SER A 8 -4.30 14.91 -7.90
N GLY A 9 -3.68 14.10 -7.04
CA GLY A 9 -4.41 13.31 -6.04
C GLY A 9 -5.10 14.20 -5.00
N ASN A 10 -4.44 15.25 -4.53
CA ASN A 10 -5.03 16.23 -3.63
C ASN A 10 -6.19 16.99 -4.28
N ALA A 11 -6.03 17.48 -5.51
CA ALA A 11 -7.10 18.17 -6.24
C ALA A 11 -8.32 17.26 -6.44
N CYS A 12 -8.08 15.99 -6.79
CA CYS A 12 -9.15 15.01 -6.95
C CYS A 12 -9.82 14.64 -5.61
N TYR A 13 -9.09 14.65 -4.49
CA TYR A 13 -9.71 14.47 -3.17
C TYR A 13 -10.66 15.62 -2.84
N PHE A 14 -10.22 16.87 -3.02
CA PHE A 14 -11.05 18.04 -2.70
C PHE A 14 -12.30 18.10 -3.59
N SER A 15 -12.22 17.66 -4.85
CA SER A 15 -13.39 17.63 -5.73
C SER A 15 -14.45 16.59 -5.31
N VAL A 16 -14.07 15.51 -4.65
CA VAL A 16 -15.01 14.46 -4.17
C VAL A 16 -15.30 14.54 -2.67
N GLN A 17 -14.77 15.54 -1.96
CA GLN A 17 -14.90 15.65 -0.50
C GLN A 17 -16.37 15.71 -0.06
N ASN A 18 -17.22 16.44 -0.77
CA ASN A 18 -18.65 16.58 -0.47
C ASN A 18 -19.42 15.27 -0.62
N ILE A 19 -18.99 14.42 -1.56
CA ILE A 19 -19.55 13.08 -1.78
C ILE A 19 -19.13 12.15 -0.62
N LEU A 20 -17.87 12.25 -0.20
CA LEU A 20 -17.33 11.43 0.89
C LEU A 20 -17.89 11.84 2.27
N SER A 21 -18.23 13.11 2.49
CA SER A 21 -18.83 13.61 3.74
C SER A 21 -20.34 13.43 3.83
N SER A 22 -21.05 13.31 2.71
CA SER A 22 -22.53 13.22 2.67
C SER A 22 -23.10 12.03 3.44
N ARG A 23 -24.04 12.25 4.36
CA ARG A 23 -24.73 11.16 5.09
C ARG A 23 -25.72 10.37 4.23
N LEU A 24 -26.11 10.91 3.08
CA LEU A 24 -27.06 10.28 2.14
C LEU A 24 -26.42 9.18 1.28
N ILE A 25 -25.09 9.17 1.19
CA ILE A 25 -24.37 8.21 0.35
C ILE A 25 -23.94 7.00 1.16
N SER A 26 -24.23 5.80 0.63
CA SER A 26 -23.88 4.54 1.27
C SER A 26 -22.37 4.39 1.46
N ARG A 27 -21.98 3.80 2.59
CA ARG A 27 -20.56 3.55 2.91
C ARG A 27 -19.85 2.73 1.83
N LYS A 28 -20.56 1.78 1.21
CA LYS A 28 -20.04 0.92 0.12
C LYS A 28 -19.62 1.74 -1.10
N LEU A 29 -20.42 2.74 -1.48
CA LEU A 29 -20.13 3.59 -2.63
C LEU A 29 -18.95 4.53 -2.37
N LYS A 30 -18.88 5.12 -1.16
CA LYS A 30 -17.74 5.95 -0.73
C LYS A 30 -16.41 5.20 -0.75
N ILE A 31 -16.40 3.95 -0.30
CA ILE A 31 -15.20 3.08 -0.33
C ILE A 31 -14.75 2.81 -1.78
N LYS A 32 -15.69 2.67 -2.72
CA LYS A 32 -15.38 2.43 -4.14
C LYS A 32 -14.69 3.65 -4.78
N VAL A 33 -15.21 4.86 -4.52
CA VAL A 33 -14.64 6.14 -4.99
C VAL A 33 -13.27 6.40 -4.36
N TYR A 34 -13.07 6.07 -3.08
CA TYR A 34 -11.78 6.21 -2.42
C TYR A 34 -10.67 5.33 -3.04
N LYS A 35 -11.00 4.12 -3.49
CA LYS A 35 -10.03 3.14 -3.99
C LYS A 35 -9.33 3.57 -5.28
N THR A 36 -9.85 4.55 -6.03
CA THR A 36 -9.33 4.96 -7.35
C THR A 36 -8.25 6.06 -7.33
N LEU A 37 -7.90 6.66 -6.18
CA LEU A 37 -7.16 7.96 -6.11
C LEU A 37 -5.67 7.96 -5.62
N ARG A 38 -4.84 6.91 -5.74
CA ARG A 38 -3.68 6.63 -4.81
C ARG A 38 -2.22 7.09 -5.14
N GLU A 39 -1.42 7.41 -4.07
CA GLU A 39 0.09 7.45 -3.93
C GLU A 39 0.59 7.33 -2.44
N GLU A 40 1.58 6.46 -2.12
CA GLU A 40 1.85 5.70 -0.85
C GLU A 40 1.92 6.39 0.54
N HIS A 41 2.86 7.31 0.83
CA HIS A 41 3.18 7.66 2.23
C HIS A 41 2.23 8.71 2.85
N ARG A 42 1.55 9.49 2.01
CA ARG A 42 0.43 10.33 2.44
C ARG A 42 -0.86 9.52 2.62
N LEU A 43 -0.90 8.25 2.17
CA LEU A 43 -2.10 7.42 2.22
C LEU A 43 -2.47 7.00 3.63
N GLN A 44 -1.55 6.75 4.54
CA GLN A 44 -1.96 6.31 5.87
C GLN A 44 -2.62 7.46 6.64
N VAL A 45 -2.01 8.65 6.61
CA VAL A 45 -2.59 9.86 7.22
C VAL A 45 -3.91 10.24 6.54
N PHE A 46 -3.99 10.11 5.22
CA PHE A 46 -5.18 10.37 4.43
C PHE A 46 -6.28 9.33 4.63
N GLU A 47 -5.96 8.04 4.62
CA GLU A 47 -6.85 6.92 4.95
C GLU A 47 -7.41 7.11 6.35
N ASN A 48 -6.57 7.46 7.32
CA ASN A 48 -7.00 7.76 8.68
C ASN A 48 -7.94 8.99 8.72
N ARG A 49 -7.68 10.03 7.91
CA ARG A 49 -8.55 11.20 7.80
C ARG A 49 -9.92 10.84 7.18
N VAL A 50 -9.92 10.07 6.09
CA VAL A 50 -11.13 9.63 5.38
C VAL A 50 -11.94 8.64 6.23
N SER A 51 -11.28 7.69 6.89
CA SER A 51 -11.95 6.75 7.81
C SER A 51 -12.59 7.48 8.98
N ARG A 52 -11.92 8.45 9.61
CA ARG A 52 -12.56 9.28 10.65
C ARG A 52 -13.77 10.04 10.13
N MET A 53 -13.73 10.50 8.87
CA MET A 53 -14.84 11.21 8.24
C MET A 53 -16.02 10.29 7.90
N ILE A 54 -15.75 9.07 7.43
CA ILE A 54 -16.79 8.09 7.03
C ILE A 54 -17.47 7.46 8.25
N PHE A 55 -16.70 7.15 9.29
CA PHE A 55 -17.19 6.38 10.43
C PHE A 55 -17.52 7.22 11.66
N GLY A 56 -16.97 8.44 11.78
CA GLY A 56 -17.22 9.32 12.91
C GLY A 56 -16.77 8.74 14.26
N PRO A 57 -17.13 9.38 15.39
CA PRO A 57 -16.94 8.78 16.71
C PRO A 57 -17.90 7.59 16.91
N LYS A 58 -17.40 6.51 17.53
CA LYS A 58 -18.21 5.33 17.87
C LYS A 58 -18.69 5.45 19.31
N ARG A 59 -19.98 5.21 19.54
CA ARG A 59 -20.56 5.07 20.88
C ARG A 59 -20.39 3.62 21.32
N GLU A 60 -19.75 3.41 22.47
CA GLU A 60 -19.66 2.09 23.09
C GLU A 60 -20.90 1.78 23.92
N ASP A 61 -21.04 0.53 24.33
CA ASP A 61 -22.22 0.02 25.04
C ASP A 61 -22.38 0.69 26.42
N ASP A 62 -21.29 1.21 26.99
CA ASP A 62 -21.25 2.03 28.21
C ASP A 62 -21.74 3.49 28.00
N GLY A 63 -22.09 3.86 26.77
CA GLY A 63 -22.53 5.20 26.42
C GLY A 63 -21.41 6.23 26.18
N THR A 64 -20.13 5.85 26.33
CA THR A 64 -19.00 6.75 26.05
C THR A 64 -18.72 6.88 24.56
N TRP A 65 -18.40 8.10 24.13
CA TRP A 65 -17.99 8.41 22.77
C TRP A 65 -16.47 8.33 22.65
N ARG A 66 -15.95 7.42 21.83
CA ARG A 66 -14.51 7.33 21.57
C ARG A 66 -14.17 7.78 20.15
N LYS A 67 -13.12 8.60 20.03
CA LYS A 67 -12.47 8.87 18.73
C LYS A 67 -11.85 7.56 18.26
N LEU A 68 -12.29 7.05 17.11
CA LEU A 68 -11.75 5.83 16.52
C LEU A 68 -10.24 5.98 16.28
N HIS A 69 -9.43 5.21 17.02
CA HIS A 69 -8.00 5.04 16.77
C HIS A 69 -7.79 3.91 15.75
N ASN A 70 -6.63 3.92 15.07
CA ASN A 70 -6.27 3.11 13.88
C ASN A 70 -6.51 1.58 13.97
N ASN A 71 -6.80 1.02 15.15
CA ASN A 71 -6.88 -0.42 15.39
C ASN A 71 -8.28 -1.06 15.24
N LEU A 72 -9.33 -0.30 14.90
CA LEU A 72 -10.70 -0.82 14.89
C LEU A 72 -11.32 -0.98 13.48
N TYR A 73 -10.50 -1.24 12.46
CA TYR A 73 -10.96 -1.66 11.12
C TYR A 73 -10.46 -3.07 10.80
N SER A 74 -10.72 -4.01 11.70
CA SER A 74 -10.17 -5.38 11.71
C SER A 74 -10.58 -6.30 10.55
N SER A 75 -11.39 -5.81 9.58
CA SER A 75 -11.92 -6.62 8.48
C SER A 75 -11.33 -6.29 7.10
N SER A 76 -10.48 -5.25 6.97
CA SER A 76 -9.87 -4.90 5.69
C SER A 76 -8.40 -4.52 5.86
N PRO A 77 -7.50 -5.07 5.01
CA PRO A 77 -6.08 -4.71 5.02
C PRO A 77 -5.87 -3.20 4.78
N SER A 78 -4.93 -2.58 5.51
CA SER A 78 -4.57 -1.16 5.30
C SER A 78 -4.04 -0.92 3.88
N ILE A 79 -4.07 0.34 3.40
CA ILE A 79 -3.42 0.70 2.11
C ILE A 79 -2.02 0.12 2.00
N VAL A 80 -1.28 0.27 3.08
CA VAL A 80 0.15 -0.03 3.12
C VAL A 80 0.33 -1.51 2.82
N ARG A 81 -0.41 -2.39 3.51
CA ARG A 81 -0.40 -3.85 3.24
C ARG A 81 -0.83 -4.19 1.82
N VAL A 82 -1.86 -3.50 1.28
CA VAL A 82 -2.30 -3.68 -0.11
C VAL A 82 -1.17 -3.38 -1.10
N ILE A 83 -0.41 -2.31 -0.85
CA ILE A 83 0.62 -1.87 -1.79
C ILE A 83 1.86 -2.74 -1.69
N GLU A 84 2.28 -3.13 -0.49
CA GLU A 84 3.38 -4.07 -0.29
C GLU A 84 3.07 -5.44 -0.92
N SER A 85 1.86 -5.98 -0.75
CA SER A 85 1.47 -7.24 -1.41
C SER A 85 1.48 -7.13 -2.93
N ARG A 86 1.01 -6.01 -3.50
CA ARG A 86 1.07 -5.77 -4.95
C ARG A 86 2.53 -5.67 -5.43
N ARG A 87 3.39 -5.01 -4.64
CA ARG A 87 4.82 -4.91 -4.90
C ARG A 87 5.47 -6.29 -4.92
N MET A 88 5.18 -7.14 -3.93
CA MET A 88 5.67 -8.52 -3.89
C MET A 88 5.12 -9.38 -5.03
N ARG A 89 3.85 -9.24 -5.42
CA ARG A 89 3.32 -9.95 -6.60
C ARG A 89 4.08 -9.61 -7.86
N TRP A 90 4.31 -8.31 -8.09
CA TRP A 90 5.06 -7.86 -9.25
C TRP A 90 6.52 -8.33 -9.19
N ALA A 91 7.15 -8.27 -8.01
CA ALA A 91 8.52 -8.77 -7.80
C ALA A 91 8.66 -10.24 -8.20
N GLY A 92 7.75 -11.09 -7.72
CA GLY A 92 7.79 -12.51 -8.07
C GLY A 92 7.49 -12.76 -9.55
N HIS A 93 6.62 -11.96 -10.16
CA HIS A 93 6.36 -12.06 -11.59
C HIS A 93 7.61 -11.76 -12.42
N VAL A 94 8.31 -10.66 -12.13
CA VAL A 94 9.54 -10.27 -12.84
C VAL A 94 10.69 -11.25 -12.57
N ALA A 95 10.85 -11.74 -11.34
CA ALA A 95 11.87 -12.72 -11.00
C ALA A 95 11.73 -14.04 -11.78
N ARG A 96 10.50 -14.41 -12.15
CA ARG A 96 10.19 -15.59 -12.97
C ARG A 96 10.11 -15.31 -14.47
N MET A 97 10.26 -14.06 -14.91
CA MET A 97 10.37 -13.77 -16.33
C MET A 97 11.68 -14.31 -16.87
N ASP A 98 11.67 -14.63 -18.17
CA ASP A 98 12.88 -14.98 -18.88
C ASP A 98 13.95 -13.87 -18.79
N GLY A 99 15.21 -14.30 -18.68
CA GLY A 99 16.36 -13.43 -18.44
C GLY A 99 16.69 -12.49 -19.61
N THR A 100 16.14 -12.74 -20.81
CA THR A 100 16.29 -11.83 -21.94
C THR A 100 15.41 -10.59 -21.82
N ARG A 101 14.35 -10.63 -21.00
CA ARG A 101 13.43 -9.50 -20.87
C ARG A 101 14.10 -8.33 -20.19
N GLY A 102 14.00 -7.14 -20.79
CA GLY A 102 14.59 -5.91 -20.27
C GLY A 102 14.21 -5.62 -18.81
N VAL A 103 12.97 -5.91 -18.40
CA VAL A 103 12.52 -5.70 -17.01
C VAL A 103 13.27 -6.62 -16.03
N HIS A 104 13.51 -7.88 -16.40
CA HIS A 104 14.30 -8.81 -15.59
C HIS A 104 15.77 -8.36 -15.52
N ARG A 105 16.34 -7.96 -16.67
CA ARG A 105 17.71 -7.42 -16.73
C ARG A 105 17.89 -6.17 -15.88
N VAL A 106 16.91 -5.26 -15.84
CA VAL A 106 16.94 -4.08 -14.97
C VAL A 106 16.76 -4.44 -13.49
N LEU A 107 16.00 -5.49 -13.19
CA LEU A 107 15.79 -5.96 -11.82
C LEU A 107 17.06 -6.61 -11.23
N VAL A 108 17.73 -7.46 -12.01
CA VAL A 108 18.93 -8.20 -11.59
C VAL A 108 20.20 -7.38 -11.80
N GLY A 109 20.23 -6.57 -12.86
CA GLY A 109 21.34 -5.70 -13.19
C GLY A 109 21.55 -4.61 -12.16
N LYS A 110 22.82 -4.29 -11.91
CA LYS A 110 23.22 -3.13 -11.11
C LYS A 110 23.65 -2.03 -12.08
N PRO A 111 22.72 -1.17 -12.55
CA PRO A 111 23.10 -0.09 -13.45
C PRO A 111 24.08 0.83 -12.74
N GLU A 112 25.22 1.08 -13.37
CA GLU A 112 26.23 1.99 -12.88
C GLU A 112 25.77 3.45 -13.03
N GLY A 113 26.17 4.30 -12.09
CA GLY A 113 25.86 5.73 -12.12
C GLY A 113 25.35 6.29 -10.79
N LYS A 114 25.46 7.62 -10.65
CA LYS A 114 24.96 8.35 -9.47
C LYS A 114 23.45 8.55 -9.57
N ARG A 115 22.74 8.30 -8.47
CA ARG A 115 21.29 8.52 -8.40
C ARG A 115 20.99 10.03 -8.38
N PRO A 116 20.07 10.53 -9.22
CA PRO A 116 19.70 11.93 -9.19
C PRO A 116 19.11 12.35 -7.83
N LEU A 117 19.42 13.57 -7.40
CA LEU A 117 18.86 14.17 -6.18
C LEU A 117 17.33 14.29 -6.31
N GLY A 118 16.61 14.05 -5.20
CA GLY A 118 15.15 14.18 -5.14
C GLY A 118 14.33 12.90 -5.42
N ARG A 119 14.97 11.76 -5.68
CA ARG A 119 14.26 10.45 -5.69
C ARG A 119 13.95 9.97 -4.27
N SER A 120 12.95 9.09 -4.15
CA SER A 120 12.67 8.39 -2.88
C SER A 120 13.94 7.75 -2.31
N ARG A 121 14.10 7.89 -0.99
CA ARG A 121 15.29 7.46 -0.22
C ARG A 121 15.55 5.96 -0.37
N ARG A 122 14.51 5.14 -0.52
CA ARG A 122 14.62 3.69 -0.75
C ARG A 122 14.50 3.38 -2.23
N ARG A 123 15.31 2.45 -2.73
CA ARG A 123 15.09 1.84 -4.05
C ARG A 123 13.87 0.93 -3.95
N TRP A 124 13.28 0.63 -5.10
CA TRP A 124 12.17 -0.32 -5.17
C TRP A 124 12.59 -1.70 -4.61
N GLU A 125 13.82 -2.11 -4.86
CA GLU A 125 14.39 -3.32 -4.27
C GLU A 125 14.47 -3.28 -2.74
N ASP A 126 14.93 -2.17 -2.17
CA ASP A 126 15.01 -2.01 -0.71
C ASP A 126 13.63 -2.03 -0.07
N ASN A 127 12.61 -1.58 -0.81
CA ASN A 127 11.23 -1.71 -0.37
C ASN A 127 10.79 -3.18 -0.34
N VAL A 128 11.04 -3.96 -1.40
CA VAL A 128 10.73 -5.42 -1.39
C VAL A 128 11.49 -6.16 -0.28
N ARG A 129 12.77 -5.80 -0.06
CA ARG A 129 13.58 -6.37 1.02
C ARG A 129 12.97 -6.07 2.39
N ARG A 130 12.55 -4.82 2.63
CA ARG A 130 11.84 -4.47 3.86
C ARG A 130 10.53 -5.25 3.98
N ASP A 131 9.73 -5.35 2.91
CA ASP A 131 8.43 -6.02 2.97
C ASP A 131 8.59 -7.51 3.37
N LEU A 132 9.65 -8.17 2.88
CA LEU A 132 10.05 -9.52 3.30
C LEU A 132 10.54 -9.56 4.75
N TRP A 133 11.35 -8.59 5.16
CA TRP A 133 11.84 -8.48 6.54
C TRP A 133 10.71 -8.28 7.55
N GLU A 134 9.67 -7.51 7.21
CA GLU A 134 8.50 -7.29 8.07
C GLU A 134 7.69 -8.57 8.34
N ILE A 135 7.76 -9.58 7.46
CA ILE A 135 7.18 -10.92 7.68
C ILE A 135 8.20 -11.93 8.23
N GLY A 136 9.40 -11.48 8.62
CA GLY A 136 10.46 -12.33 9.16
C GLY A 136 11.13 -13.24 8.13
N VAL A 137 11.08 -12.88 6.84
CA VAL A 137 11.74 -13.64 5.77
C VAL A 137 13.01 -12.91 5.33
N GLU A 138 14.12 -13.62 5.41
CA GLU A 138 15.41 -13.21 4.89
C GLU A 138 15.86 -14.16 3.77
N GLY A 139 16.64 -13.66 2.83
CA GLY A 139 17.18 -14.44 1.71
C GLY A 139 17.02 -13.76 0.35
N ASP A 140 17.53 -14.44 -0.68
CA ASP A 140 17.45 -13.95 -2.05
C ASP A 140 16.02 -14.02 -2.57
N ARG A 141 15.41 -12.85 -2.75
CA ARG A 141 14.08 -12.67 -3.32
C ARG A 141 13.90 -13.35 -4.68
N ILE A 142 14.94 -13.46 -5.50
CA ILE A 142 14.86 -14.08 -6.84
C ILE A 142 14.68 -15.59 -6.68
N LEU A 143 15.47 -16.22 -5.82
CA LEU A 143 15.36 -17.64 -5.50
C LEU A 143 14.03 -17.94 -4.81
N LEU A 144 13.66 -17.15 -3.79
CA LEU A 144 12.38 -17.27 -3.09
C LEU A 144 11.17 -17.13 -4.03
N ALA A 145 11.28 -16.31 -5.07
CA ALA A 145 10.21 -16.11 -6.03
C ALA A 145 10.04 -17.25 -7.04
N GLN A 146 11.04 -18.13 -7.22
CA GLN A 146 10.90 -19.29 -8.12
C GLN A 146 9.88 -20.29 -7.57
N GLU A 147 9.86 -20.47 -6.25
CA GLU A 147 8.89 -21.32 -5.57
C GLU A 147 7.52 -20.62 -5.51
N ARG A 148 6.69 -20.82 -6.54
CA ARG A 148 5.41 -20.10 -6.72
C ARG A 148 4.46 -20.21 -5.54
N VAL A 149 4.37 -21.40 -4.93
CA VAL A 149 3.45 -21.65 -3.80
C VAL A 149 3.92 -20.87 -2.58
N ARG A 150 5.19 -21.02 -2.19
CA ARG A 150 5.79 -20.27 -1.09
C ARG A 150 5.68 -18.77 -1.32
N TRP A 151 6.01 -18.28 -2.52
CA TRP A 151 5.90 -16.85 -2.84
C TRP A 151 4.47 -16.32 -2.66
N ARG A 152 3.46 -17.08 -3.09
CA ARG A 152 2.04 -16.72 -2.90
C ARG A 152 1.68 -16.64 -1.42
N THR A 153 2.17 -17.57 -0.60
CA THR A 153 1.98 -17.53 0.85
C THR A 153 2.58 -16.27 1.46
N LEU A 154 3.82 -15.91 1.10
CA LEU A 154 4.47 -14.69 1.59
C LEU A 154 3.70 -13.42 1.21
N VAL A 155 3.23 -13.33 -0.04
CA VAL A 155 2.38 -12.23 -0.53
C VAL A 155 1.08 -12.09 0.29
N ASN A 156 0.50 -13.21 0.70
CA ASN A 156 -0.71 -13.24 1.52
C ASN A 156 -0.40 -12.91 2.99
N SER A 157 0.73 -13.36 3.53
CA SER A 157 1.20 -12.98 4.87
C SER A 157 1.37 -11.47 4.99
N VAL A 158 1.93 -10.82 3.96
CA VAL A 158 2.01 -9.34 3.94
C VAL A 158 0.64 -8.69 3.94
N MET A 159 -0.34 -9.22 3.20
CA MET A 159 -1.71 -8.67 3.24
C MET A 159 -2.35 -8.75 4.62
N ASN A 160 -2.04 -9.80 5.39
CA ASN A 160 -2.71 -10.14 6.64
C ASN A 160 -1.93 -9.71 7.89
N LEU A 161 -0.73 -9.14 7.73
CA LEU A 161 0.04 -8.55 8.82
C LEU A 161 -0.78 -7.44 9.49
N ARG A 162 -1.11 -7.65 10.77
CA ARG A 162 -1.71 -6.62 11.62
C ARG A 162 -0.60 -5.76 12.20
N VAL A 163 -0.77 -4.45 12.11
CA VAL A 163 0.10 -3.50 12.82
C VAL A 163 -0.13 -3.73 14.32
N ARG A 164 0.93 -4.08 15.05
CA ARG A 164 0.91 -4.13 16.53
C ARG A 164 0.79 -2.72 17.08
#